data_AF-A0A4R5CCB4-F1
#
_entry.id   AF-A0A4R5CCB4-F1
#
_cell.length_a   1.000
_cell.length_b   1.000
_cell.length_c   1.000
_cell.angle_alpha   90.00
_cell.angle_beta   90.00
_cell.angle_gamma   90.00
#
_symmetry.space_group_name_H-M   'P 1'
#
loop_
_entity.id
_entity.type
_entity.pdbx_description
1 polymer ?
#
loop_
_entity_poly.entity_id
_entity_poly.type
_entity_poly.pdbx_seq_one_letter_code
_entity_poly.pdbx_strand_id
1 'polypeptide(L)' 'MTTADEAHVVPLNDLIEHDTEGDCVCVPEARPVTRDDGSIAWLMVHHSLDGRETSEQLQ' A
#
# COMPACT_ATOMS: atom_id res chain seq x y z
N MET A 1 -18.37 -1.27 -7.54
CA MET A 1 -18.48 -1.82 -6.18
C MET A 1 -17.27 -1.26 -5.43
N THR A 2 -17.42 -0.15 -4.72
CA THR A 2 -16.33 0.44 -3.94
C THR A 2 -16.25 -0.31 -2.62
N THR A 3 -15.24 -1.14 -2.46
CA THR A 3 -14.93 -1.90 -1.25
C THR A 3 -14.51 -0.91 -0.16
N ALA A 4 -15.48 -0.39 0.59
CA ALA A 4 -15.30 0.72 1.53
C ALA A 4 -14.52 0.37 2.81
N ASP A 5 -13.80 -0.75 2.83
CA ASP A 5 -13.09 -1.24 4.02
C ASP A 5 -11.58 -1.45 3.80
N GLU A 6 -11.05 -0.94 2.69
CA GLU A 6 -9.62 -0.92 2.39
C GLU A 6 -9.10 0.52 2.28
N ALA A 7 -7.95 0.77 2.90
CA ALA A 7 -7.22 2.03 2.80
C ALA A 7 -5.87 1.77 2.14
N HIS A 8 -5.48 2.62 1.20
CA HIS A 8 -4.25 2.46 0.43
C HIS A 8 -3.25 3.54 0.82
N VAL A 9 -2.01 3.13 1.07
CA VAL A 9 -0.88 4.03 1.27
C VAL A 9 0.04 3.84 0.09
N VAL A 10 0.23 4.91 -0.70
CA VAL A 10 1.09 4.92 -1.87
C VAL A 10 2.33 5.79 -1.65
N PRO A 11 3.51 5.38 -2.15
CA PRO A 11 4.72 6.17 -2.03
C PRO A 11 4.60 7.48 -2.83
N LEU A 12 5.09 8.58 -2.25
CA LEU A 12 5.14 9.86 -2.93
C LEU A 12 6.32 9.92 -3.90
N ASN A 13 6.10 10.51 -5.08
CA ASN A 13 7.11 10.69 -6.14
C ASN A 13 7.73 9.38 -6.64
N ASP A 14 6.95 8.30 -6.72
CA ASP A 14 7.43 7.03 -7.26
C ASP A 14 7.55 7.04 -8.79
N LEU A 15 8.33 6.10 -9.32
CA LEU A 15 8.66 6.05 -10.76
C LEU A 15 7.42 5.76 -11.61
N ILE A 16 6.44 5.09 -11.00
CA ILE A 16 5.18 4.72 -11.60
C ILE A 16 4.03 5.25 -10.75
N GLU A 17 2.88 5.42 -11.39
CA GLU A 17 1.63 5.64 -10.70
C GLU A 17 1.10 4.31 -10.13
N HIS A 18 0.59 4.36 -8.90
CA HIS A 18 0.05 3.19 -8.21
C HIS A 18 -1.45 3.11 -8.43
N ASP A 19 -1.90 1.96 -8.94
CA ASP A 19 -3.31 1.65 -9.05
C ASP A 19 -3.84 1.18 -7.69
N THR A 20 -4.90 1.83 -7.20
CA THR A 20 -5.50 1.52 -5.89
C THR A 20 -6.82 0.76 -6.00
N GLU A 21 -7.33 0.54 -7.22
CA GLU A 21 -8.61 -0.14 -7.45
C GLU A 21 -8.45 -1.54 -8.07
N GLY A 22 -7.21 -1.97 -8.31
CA GLY A 22 -6.89 -3.21 -9.04
C GLY A 22 -5.50 -3.78 -8.71
N ASP A 23 -4.94 -4.52 -9.68
CA ASP A 23 -3.68 -5.24 -9.53
C ASP A 23 -2.51 -4.29 -9.80
N CYS A 24 -1.92 -3.74 -8.74
CA CYS A 24 -0.72 -2.93 -8.86
C CYS A 24 0.52 -3.82 -9.01
N VAL A 25 1.36 -3.50 -9.99
CA VAL A 25 2.62 -4.23 -10.27
C VAL A 25 3.63 -4.20 -9.12
N CYS A 26 3.47 -3.29 -8.15
CA CYS A 26 4.31 -3.27 -6.95
C CYS A 26 3.99 -4.41 -5.97
N VAL A 27 2.89 -5.14 -6.19
CA VAL A 27 2.41 -6.23 -5.35
C VAL A 27 2.26 -5.77 -3.89
N PRO A 28 1.27 -4.92 -3.58
CA PRO A 28 1.13 -4.29 -2.27
C PRO A 28 0.94 -5.29 -1.14
N GLU A 29 1.43 -4.96 0.05
CA GLU A 29 1.25 -5.78 1.25
C GLU A 29 -0.09 -5.46 1.93
N ALA A 30 -0.90 -6.50 2.20
CA ALA A 30 -2.16 -6.37 2.91
C ALA A 30 -1.98 -6.59 4.42
N ARG A 31 -2.26 -5.57 5.23
CA ARG A 31 -2.23 -5.65 6.70
C ARG A 31 -3.62 -5.50 7.30
N PRO A 32 -4.08 -6.44 8.14
CA PRO A 32 -5.33 -6.27 8.87
C PRO A 32 -5.14 -5.25 10.01
N VAL A 33 -6.08 -4.34 10.17
CA VAL A 33 -6.12 -3.35 11.26
C VAL A 33 -7.44 -3.48 12.00
N THR A 34 -7.37 -3.72 13.31
CA THR A 34 -8.57 -3.77 14.16
C THR A 34 -9.02 -2.36 14.49
N ARG A 35 -10.29 -2.04 14.21
CA ARG A 35 -10.93 -0.76 14.56
C ARG A 35 -11.49 -0.79 15.98
N ASP A 36 -11.78 0.37 16.55
CA ASP A 36 -12.33 0.50 17.92
C ASP A 36 -13.67 -0.22 18.12
N ASP A 37 -14.46 -0.44 17.05
CA ASP A 37 -15.71 -1.21 17.08
C ASP A 37 -15.50 -2.73 17.00
N GLY A 38 -14.24 -3.18 16.89
CA GLY A 38 -13.87 -4.60 16.78
C GLY A 38 -13.92 -5.17 15.37
N SER A 39 -14.32 -4.39 14.37
CA SER A 39 -14.22 -4.76 12.96
C SER A 39 -12.77 -4.75 12.46
N ILE A 40 -12.52 -5.45 11.34
CA ILE A 40 -11.20 -5.51 10.69
C ILE A 40 -11.24 -4.68 9.41
N ALA A 41 -10.35 -3.69 9.35
CA ALA A 41 -9.94 -2.95 8.16
C ALA A 41 -8.78 -3.61 7.45
N TRP A 42 -8.64 -3.36 6.15
CA TRP A 42 -7.45 -3.71 5.40
C TRP A 42 -6.64 -2.46 5.04
N LEU A 43 -5.37 -2.46 5.42
CA LEU A 43 -4.40 -1.46 4.98
C LEU A 43 -3.53 -2.07 3.88
N MET A 44 -3.65 -1.54 2.67
CA MET A 44 -2.85 -1.91 1.51
C MET A 44 -1.65 -0.98 1.43
N VAL A 45 -0.45 -1.52 1.66
CA VAL A 45 0.81 -0.76 1.67
C VAL A 45 1.52 -1.00 0.34
N HIS A 46 1.65 0.04 -0.47
CA HIS A 46 2.36 -0.02 -1.76
C HIS A 46 3.85 0.28 -1.57
N HIS A 47 4.68 -0.34 -2.40
CA HIS A 47 6.14 -0.28 -2.30
C HIS A 47 6.70 0.62 -3.41
N SER A 48 7.77 1.37 -3.13
CA SER A 48 8.40 2.21 -4.15
C SER A 48 9.12 1.34 -5.19
N LEU A 49 8.84 1.56 -6.48
CA LEU A 49 9.50 0.88 -7.59
C LEU A 49 10.51 1.77 -8.34
N ASP A 50 11.01 2.81 -7.67
CA ASP A 50 11.98 3.77 -8.23
C ASP A 50 13.45 3.35 -8.01
N GLY A 51 13.71 2.14 -7.49
CA GLY A 51 15.07 1.69 -7.15
C GLY A 51 15.69 2.39 -5.93
N ARG A 52 14.96 3.30 -5.27
CA ARG A 52 15.34 3.95 -4.00
C ARG A 52 15.44 2.98 -2.82
N GLU A 53 14.84 1.79 -2.93
CA GLU A 53 15.03 0.65 -2.02
C GLU A 53 16.52 0.27 -1.84
N THR A 54 17.38 0.63 -2.81
CA THR A 54 18.84 0.45 -2.71
C THR A 54 19.50 1.41 -1.71
N SER A 55 18.84 2.52 -1.36
CA SER A 55 19.34 3.53 -0.40
C SER A 55 18.82 3.34 1.03
N GLU A 56 17.87 2.43 1.28
CA GLU A 56 17.28 2.23 2.62
C GLU A 56 17.86 1.04 3.40
N GLN A 57 18.74 0.23 2.78
CA GLN A 57 19.51 -0.84 3.46
C GLN A 57 20.88 -0.39 4.01
N LEU A 58 21.19 0.91 3.95
CA LEU A 58 22.40 1.50 4.53
C LEU A 58 22.02 2.56 5.57
N GLN A 59 21.41 2.13 6.67
CA GLN A 59 21.38 2.88 7.93
C GLN A 59 21.75 1.98 9.09
#